data_AF-A0A3N5WE65-F1
#
_entry.id   AF-A0A3N5WE65-F1
#
_cell.length_a   1.000
_cell.length_b   1.000
_cell.length_c   1.000
_cell.angle_alpha   90.00
_cell.angle_beta   90.00
_cell.angle_gamma   90.00
#
_symmetry.space_group_name_H-M   'P 1'
#
loop_
_entity.id
_entity.type
_entity.pdbx_description
1 polymer ?
#
loop_
_entity_poly.entity_id
_entity_poly.type
_entity_poly.pdbx_seq_one_letter_code
_entity_poly.pdbx_strand_id
1 'polypeptide(L)'
;MLLKRALAVMTLGVTLSAAAHAGDPVQPDPRHAPHVDALLDPRVLLGGLVTEDDVGLLFAHLRAAMLAAAEGREPPPLPEALGKRLESAGGELRLRGLLAGMALTQFVERAVRDAVRELAPPPTPRDGI
;
A
#
# COMPACT_ATOMS: atom_id res chain seq x y z
N MET A 1 27.51 23.49 3.97
CA MET A 1 27.27 22.22 3.24
C MET A 1 26.88 21.04 4.14
N LEU A 2 27.33 20.96 5.40
CA LEU A 2 26.98 19.88 6.34
C LEU A 2 25.48 19.82 6.73
N LEU A 3 24.79 20.97 6.79
CA LEU A 3 23.39 21.04 7.23
C LEU A 3 22.38 20.44 6.24
N LYS A 4 22.70 20.43 4.93
CA LYS A 4 21.85 19.80 3.90
C LYS A 4 21.97 18.27 3.87
N ARG A 5 23.08 17.72 4.37
CA ARG A 5 23.32 16.27 4.46
C ARG A 5 22.60 15.65 5.67
N ALA A 6 22.47 16.38 6.77
CA ALA A 6 21.71 15.93 7.93
C ALA A 6 20.20 15.80 7.65
N LEU A 7 19.65 16.67 6.80
CA LEU A 7 18.22 16.65 6.44
C LEU A 7 17.84 15.43 5.56
N ALA A 8 18.77 14.95 4.73
CA ALA A 8 18.54 13.79 3.87
C ALA A 8 18.60 12.44 4.62
N VAL A 9 19.29 12.40 5.78
CA VAL A 9 19.36 11.20 6.62
C VAL A 9 18.14 11.08 7.53
N MET A 10 17.52 12.19 7.94
CA MET A 10 16.30 12.15 8.75
C MET A 10 15.05 11.69 7.98
N THR A 11 14.95 11.93 6.68
CA THR A 11 13.78 11.47 5.89
C THR A 11 13.83 9.99 5.53
N LEU A 12 15.00 9.35 5.61
CA LEU A 12 15.15 7.90 5.35
C LEU A 12 14.88 7.02 6.58
N GLY A 13 14.83 7.60 7.79
CA GLY A 13 14.69 6.85 9.05
C GLY A 13 13.25 6.55 9.49
N VAL A 14 12.24 7.13 8.86
CA VAL A 14 10.84 7.03 9.34
C VAL A 14 10.06 5.89 8.67
N THR A 15 10.54 5.30 7.57
CA THR A 15 9.77 4.30 6.82
C THR A 15 10.05 2.83 7.19
N LEU A 16 11.03 2.52 8.06
CA LEU A 16 11.37 1.12 8.38
C LEU A 16 10.85 0.57 9.72
N SER A 17 10.15 1.36 10.55
CA SER A 17 9.66 0.87 11.86
C SER A 17 8.34 0.10 11.84
N ALA A 18 7.71 -0.15 10.69
CA ALA A 18 6.42 -0.83 10.63
C ALA A 18 6.50 -2.37 10.51
N ALA A 19 7.68 -2.97 10.31
CA ALA A 19 7.81 -4.41 10.06
C ALA A 19 7.95 -5.29 11.33
N ALA A 20 7.69 -4.76 12.53
CA ALA A 20 7.91 -5.44 13.80
C ALA A 20 6.63 -5.70 14.63
N HIS A 21 5.49 -5.93 13.99
CA HIS A 21 4.32 -6.53 14.67
C HIS A 21 4.14 -8.00 14.23
N ALA A 22 5.10 -8.83 14.64
CA ALA A 22 4.87 -10.27 14.76
C ALA A 22 4.40 -10.51 16.20
N GLY A 23 3.09 -10.66 16.40
CA GLY A 23 2.51 -10.88 17.73
C GLY A 23 1.00 -11.03 17.70
N ASP A 24 0.58 -12.28 17.88
CA ASP A 24 -0.77 -12.85 18.05
C ASP A 24 -1.72 -12.98 16.86
N PRO A 25 -2.16 -14.21 16.52
CA PRO A 25 -3.34 -14.42 15.68
C PRO A 25 -4.57 -14.04 16.51
N VAL A 26 -5.05 -12.80 16.37
CA VAL A 26 -6.37 -12.40 16.82
C VAL A 26 -7.39 -13.32 16.15
N GLN A 27 -8.03 -14.16 16.95
CA GLN A 27 -9.08 -15.08 16.49
C GLN A 27 -10.23 -14.23 15.91
N PRO A 28 -10.51 -14.32 14.59
CA PRO A 28 -11.44 -13.43 13.93
C PRO A 28 -12.86 -13.68 14.42
N ASP A 29 -13.51 -12.64 14.95
CA ASP A 29 -14.93 -12.64 15.26
C ASP A 29 -15.73 -12.82 13.96
N PRO A 30 -16.56 -13.88 13.81
CA PRO A 30 -17.30 -14.20 12.59
C PRO A 30 -18.33 -13.13 12.17
N ARG A 31 -18.55 -12.09 12.98
CA ARG A 31 -19.44 -10.96 12.67
C ARG A 31 -18.72 -9.76 12.04
N HIS A 32 -17.39 -9.75 12.01
CA HIS A 32 -16.60 -8.73 11.31
C HIS A 32 -16.46 -9.12 9.84
N ALA A 33 -16.89 -8.23 8.93
CA ALA A 33 -16.97 -8.48 7.49
C ALA A 33 -15.63 -8.96 6.91
N PRO A 34 -15.44 -10.27 6.66
CA PRO A 34 -14.11 -10.84 6.39
C PRO A 34 -13.58 -10.48 5.00
N HIS A 35 -14.39 -9.81 4.17
CA HIS A 35 -14.05 -9.50 2.78
C HIS A 35 -13.25 -8.19 2.65
N VAL A 36 -13.45 -7.23 3.55
CA VAL A 36 -12.76 -5.92 3.47
C VAL A 36 -11.34 -6.05 4.00
N ASP A 37 -11.14 -6.76 5.11
CA ASP A 37 -9.80 -7.00 5.67
C ASP A 37 -8.90 -7.78 4.69
N ALA A 38 -9.45 -8.75 3.95
CA ALA A 38 -8.71 -9.46 2.91
C ALA A 38 -8.35 -8.56 1.71
N LEU A 39 -9.18 -7.58 1.36
CA LEU A 39 -8.93 -6.59 0.29
C LEU A 39 -7.89 -5.54 0.70
N LEU A 40 -7.73 -5.31 2.00
CA LEU A 40 -6.74 -4.39 2.58
C LEU A 40 -5.44 -5.08 2.98
N ASP A 41 -5.35 -6.41 2.85
CA ASP A 41 -4.12 -7.16 3.12
C ASP A 41 -3.01 -6.66 2.18
N PRO A 42 -1.89 -6.13 2.71
CA PRO A 42 -0.75 -5.71 1.92
C PRO A 42 -0.22 -6.80 0.98
N ARG A 43 -0.36 -8.08 1.34
CA ARG A 43 0.05 -9.21 0.49
C ARG A 43 -0.83 -9.34 -0.74
N VAL A 44 -2.12 -9.04 -0.63
CA VAL A 44 -3.06 -9.04 -1.77
C VAL A 44 -2.85 -7.81 -2.64
N LEU A 45 -2.63 -6.65 -2.02
CA LEU A 45 -2.40 -5.40 -2.74
C LEU A 45 -1.06 -5.40 -3.48
N LEU A 46 0.01 -5.85 -2.82
CA LEU A 46 1.39 -5.78 -3.32
C LEU A 46 1.86 -7.06 -4.00
N GLY A 47 1.18 -8.18 -3.78
CA GLY A 47 1.57 -9.50 -4.29
C GLY A 47 1.65 -9.52 -5.81
N GLY A 48 2.78 -10.02 -6.32
CA GLY A 48 3.01 -10.18 -7.76
C GLY A 48 3.36 -8.91 -8.53
N LEU A 49 3.37 -7.73 -7.89
CA LEU A 49 3.75 -6.47 -8.56
C LEU A 49 5.24 -6.41 -8.92
N VAL A 50 6.07 -7.04 -8.10
CA VAL A 50 7.53 -7.07 -8.27
C VAL A 50 7.98 -8.52 -8.25
N THR A 51 8.77 -8.90 -9.23
CA THR A 51 9.38 -10.22 -9.35
C THR A 51 10.84 -10.19 -8.88
N GLU A 52 11.41 -11.36 -8.59
CA GLU A 52 12.82 -11.47 -8.25
C GLU A 52 13.74 -10.96 -9.38
N ASP A 53 13.35 -11.18 -10.64
CA ASP A 53 14.06 -10.67 -11.81
C ASP A 53 14.09 -9.13 -11.85
N ASP A 54 12.99 -8.47 -11.49
CA ASP A 54 12.93 -6.99 -11.41
C ASP A 54 13.92 -6.46 -10.37
N VAL A 55 14.01 -7.14 -9.23
CA VAL A 55 14.94 -6.82 -8.15
C VAL A 55 16.38 -7.05 -8.62
N GLY A 56 16.63 -8.16 -9.33
CA GLY A 56 17.92 -8.46 -9.94
C GLY A 56 18.39 -7.37 -10.91
N LEU A 57 17.49 -6.90 -11.78
CA LEU A 57 17.76 -5.80 -12.72
C LEU A 57 18.05 -4.48 -11.99
N LEU A 58 17.29 -4.15 -10.95
CA LEU A 58 17.53 -2.98 -10.13
C LEU A 58 18.90 -3.03 -9.47
N PHE A 59 19.26 -4.14 -8.82
CA PHE A 59 20.57 -4.28 -8.19
C PHE A 59 21.71 -4.27 -9.19
N ALA A 60 21.54 -4.87 -10.38
CA ALA A 60 22.53 -4.79 -11.44
C ALA A 60 22.77 -3.34 -11.88
N HIS A 61 21.70 -2.57 -12.07
CA HIS A 61 21.78 -1.16 -12.42
C HIS A 61 22.44 -0.33 -11.30
N LEU A 62 22.04 -0.52 -10.04
CA LEU A 62 22.63 0.18 -8.90
C LEU A 62 24.13 -0.10 -8.77
N ARG A 63 24.54 -1.36 -8.91
CA ARG A 63 25.97 -1.72 -8.92
C ARG A 63 26.72 -1.00 -10.04
N ALA A 64 26.18 -0.99 -11.25
CA ALA A 64 26.81 -0.31 -12.38
C ALA A 64 26.89 1.22 -12.18
N ALA A 65 25.84 1.84 -11.62
CA ALA A 65 25.83 3.25 -11.30
C ALA A 65 26.83 3.60 -10.19
N MET A 66 26.95 2.77 -9.16
CA MET A 66 27.95 2.95 -8.10
C MET A 66 29.38 2.81 -8.62
N LEU A 67 29.62 1.85 -9.52
CA LEU A 67 30.92 1.68 -10.19
C LEU A 67 31.27 2.90 -11.04
N ALA A 68 30.34 3.38 -11.87
CA ALA A 68 30.54 4.59 -12.67
C ALA A 68 30.84 5.80 -11.78
N ALA A 69 30.09 5.99 -10.70
CA ALA A 69 30.31 7.07 -9.74
C ALA A 69 31.68 6.98 -9.05
N ALA A 70 32.12 5.77 -8.67
CA ALA A 70 33.44 5.55 -8.07
C ALA A 70 34.58 5.88 -9.05
N GLU A 71 34.36 5.68 -10.35
CA GLU A 71 35.30 6.02 -11.41
C GLU A 71 35.18 7.48 -11.89
N GLY A 72 34.30 8.29 -11.27
CA GLY A 72 34.04 9.67 -11.69
C GLY A 72 33.36 9.79 -13.05
N ARG A 73 32.77 8.70 -13.54
CA ARG A 73 32.00 8.65 -14.79
C ARG A 73 30.52 8.89 -14.51
N GLU A 74 29.81 9.29 -15.56
CA GLU A 74 28.36 9.42 -15.51
C GLU A 74 27.70 8.04 -15.34
N PRO A 75 26.68 7.89 -14.48
CA PRO A 75 25.98 6.63 -14.30
C PRO A 75 25.32 6.20 -15.61
N PRO A 76 25.21 4.87 -15.86
CA PRO A 76 24.50 4.38 -17.02
C PRO A 76 23.02 4.80 -16.95
N PRO A 77 22.35 4.96 -18.10
CA PRO A 77 20.92 5.22 -18.11
C PRO A 77 20.14 4.05 -17.50
N LEU A 78 18.92 4.34 -17.03
CA LEU A 78 18.01 3.32 -16.53
C LEU A 78 17.72 2.29 -17.64
N PRO A 79 17.86 0.98 -17.39
CA PRO A 79 17.52 -0.04 -18.37
C PRO A 79 16.05 0.07 -18.77
N GLU A 80 15.76 0.04 -20.07
CA GLU A 80 14.40 0.18 -20.59
C GLU A 80 13.46 -0.91 -20.02
N ALA A 81 13.97 -2.13 -19.87
CA ALA A 81 13.24 -3.23 -19.25
C ALA A 81 12.83 -2.91 -17.80
N LEU A 82 13.73 -2.33 -17.01
CA LEU A 82 13.45 -1.94 -15.63
C LEU A 82 12.44 -0.77 -15.59
N GLY A 83 12.59 0.22 -16.48
CA GLY A 83 11.64 1.32 -16.61
C GLY A 83 10.21 0.85 -16.90
N LYS A 84 10.03 0.01 -17.93
CA LYS A 84 8.73 -0.56 -18.30
C LYS A 84 8.08 -1.36 -17.17
N ARG A 85 8.89 -2.11 -16.42
CA ARG A 85 8.41 -2.91 -15.28
C ARG A 85 7.94 -2.03 -14.13
N LEU A 86 8.68 -0.97 -13.81
CA LEU A 86 8.29 0.00 -12.78
C LEU A 86 7.00 0.74 -13.16
N GLU A 87 6.86 1.15 -14.42
CA GLU A 87 5.64 1.79 -14.92
C GLU A 87 4.43 0.85 -14.83
N SER A 88 4.59 -0.41 -15.27
CA SER A 88 3.55 -1.44 -15.19
C SER A 88 3.12 -1.71 -13.74
N ALA A 89 4.10 -1.95 -12.85
CA ALA A 89 3.84 -2.19 -11.43
C ALA A 89 3.16 -0.98 -10.76
N GLY A 90 3.58 0.24 -11.10
CA GLY A 90 2.97 1.47 -10.60
C GLY A 90 1.53 1.66 -11.08
N GLY A 91 1.24 1.36 -12.35
CA GLY A 91 -0.10 1.40 -12.90
C GLY A 91 -1.03 0.39 -12.23
N GLU A 92 -0.56 -0.84 -12.03
CA GLU A 92 -1.32 -1.89 -11.37
C GLU A 92 -1.57 -1.60 -9.89
N LEU A 93 -0.55 -1.12 -9.16
CA LEU A 93 -0.71 -0.68 -7.77
C LEU A 93 -1.75 0.42 -7.64
N ARG A 94 -1.76 1.39 -8.57
CA ARG A 94 -2.73 2.48 -8.57
C ARG A 94 -4.16 1.97 -8.78
N LEU A 95 -4.34 1.01 -9.67
CA LEU A 95 -5.65 0.37 -9.91
C LEU A 95 -6.11 -0.40 -8.67
N ARG A 96 -5.25 -1.24 -8.10
CA ARG A 96 -5.55 -2.03 -6.89
C ARG A 96 -5.88 -1.12 -5.70
N GLY A 97 -5.12 -0.03 -5.53
CA GLY A 97 -5.37 0.97 -4.49
C GLY A 97 -6.70 1.71 -4.67
N LEU A 98 -7.08 2.04 -5.91
CA LEU A 98 -8.38 2.65 -6.18
C LEU A 98 -9.53 1.69 -5.81
N LEU A 99 -9.44 0.42 -6.21
CA LEU A 99 -10.45 -0.59 -5.90
C LEU A 99 -10.59 -0.80 -4.38
N ALA A 100 -9.46 -0.90 -3.68
CA ALA A 100 -9.44 -1.01 -2.22
C ALA A 100 -10.06 0.23 -1.54
N GLY A 101 -9.74 1.43 -2.02
CA GLY A 101 -10.33 2.67 -1.53
C GLY A 101 -11.85 2.71 -1.70
N MET A 102 -12.36 2.33 -2.88
CA MET A 102 -13.82 2.27 -3.12
C MET A 102 -14.50 1.25 -2.21
N ALA A 103 -13.91 0.06 -2.03
CA ALA A 103 -14.45 -0.96 -1.13
C ALA A 103 -14.54 -0.46 0.32
N LEU A 104 -13.49 0.23 0.80
CA LEU A 104 -13.47 0.84 2.12
C LEU A 104 -14.55 1.92 2.28
N THR A 105 -14.72 2.79 1.28
CA THR A 105 -15.77 3.83 1.32
C THR A 105 -17.17 3.21 1.43
N GLN A 106 -17.45 2.17 0.63
CA GLN A 106 -18.74 1.46 0.70
C GLN A 106 -18.96 0.77 2.06
N PHE A 107 -17.91 0.22 2.65
CA PHE A 107 -17.98 -0.38 3.98
C PHE A 107 -18.32 0.67 5.04
N VAL A 108 -17.60 1.80 5.05
CA VAL A 108 -17.86 2.90 5.99
C VAL A 108 -19.28 3.44 5.81
N GLU A 109 -19.75 3.62 4.58
CA GLU A 109 -21.11 4.08 4.32
C GLU A 109 -22.16 3.14 4.91
N ARG A 110 -21.98 1.82 4.74
CA ARG A 110 -22.88 0.81 5.33
C ARG A 110 -22.84 0.83 6.85
N ALA A 111 -21.65 0.86 7.45
CA ALA A 111 -21.49 0.91 8.90
C ALA A 111 -22.17 2.15 9.51
N VAL A 112 -22.02 3.32 8.87
CA VAL A 112 -22.68 4.56 9.29
C VAL A 112 -24.19 4.44 9.14
N ARG A 113 -24.69 3.91 8.02
CA ARG A 113 -26.12 3.73 7.77
C ARG A 113 -26.76 2.79 8.80
N ASP A 114 -26.09 1.70 9.13
CA ASP A 114 -26.57 0.71 10.09
C ASP A 114 -26.59 1.31 11.51
N ALA A 115 -25.54 2.05 11.90
CA ALA A 115 -25.51 2.75 13.19
C ALA A 115 -26.63 3.80 13.31
N VAL A 116 -26.90 4.56 12.24
CA VAL A 116 -28.03 5.51 12.22
C VAL A 116 -29.37 4.80 12.33
N ARG A 117 -29.52 3.63 11.68
CA ARG A 117 -30.76 2.85 11.72
C ARG A 117 -31.02 2.26 13.10
N GLU A 118 -29.98 1.83 13.81
CA GLU A 118 -30.09 1.31 15.18
C GLU A 118 -30.52 2.39 16.18
N LEU A 119 -30.07 3.62 15.96
CA LEU A 119 -30.45 4.79 16.78
C LEU A 119 -31.82 5.37 16.42
N ALA A 120 -32.41 4.96 15.30
CA ALA A 120 -33.69 5.48 14.85
C ALA A 120 -34.84 4.91 15.72
N PRO A 121 -35.78 5.75 16.20
CA PRO A 121 -36.94 5.26 16.94
C PRO A 121 -37.78 4.32 16.08
N PRO A 122 -38.43 3.30 16.68
CA PRO A 122 -39.26 2.36 15.92
C PRO A 122 -40.36 3.11 15.18
N PRO A 123 -40.74 2.67 13.97
CA PRO A 123 -41.81 3.30 13.22
C PRO A 123 -43.08 3.27 14.08
N THR A 124 -43.63 4.46 14.37
CA THR A 124 -44.93 4.55 15.04
C THR A 124 -45.96 3.82 14.17
N PRO A 125 -46.81 2.96 14.75
CA PRO A 125 -47.91 2.38 14.02
C PRO A 125 -48.69 3.51 13.36
N ARG A 126 -48.85 3.45 12.04
CA ARG A 126 -49.86 4.28 11.39
C ARG A 126 -51.19 3.72 11.88
N ASP A 127 -51.75 4.36 12.89
CA ASP A 127 -53.13 4.13 13.30
C ASP A 127 -53.99 4.25 12.05
N GLY A 128 -54.65 3.15 11.72
CA GLY A 128 -55.59 3.09 10.62
C GLY A 128 -56.74 4.05 10.93
N ILE A 129 -56.90 5.06 10.06
CA ILE A 129 -58.15 5.76 9.80
C ILE A 129 -58.22 5.99 8.29
#